data_AF-A0A3C0MYX2-F1
#
_entry.id   AF-A0A3C0MYX2-F1
#
_cell.length_a   1.000
_cell.length_b   1.000
_cell.length_c   1.000
_cell.angle_alpha   90.00
_cell.angle_beta   90.00
_cell.angle_gamma   90.00
#
_symmetry.space_group_name_H-M   'P 1'
#
loop_
_entity.id
_entity.type
_entity.pdbx_description
1 polymer ?
#
loop_
_entity_poly.entity_id
_entity_poly.type
_entity_poly.pdbx_seq_one_letter_code
_entity_poly.pdbx_strand_id
1 'polypeptide(L)'
;MPRAPRIHVEGALYYVSSRGIQGMNLFNDKEDYLMYEELLSKYKNQHGFKLFSFVLMPNHIHLLVETKPDTTLSEIMHNITSSYTKYYNKKHNRQGHLFRGRFKAVIIEKEPNLLRLSRYIHLNPKVSGLVSQAEDYTYSSYQAYLGRGPETPLGANSMSEEIGEVSAYLSGSGYQDYMNKECSEENAVLHKGLSRSVFLGSDEFAEAIQKMREGTAFRETEAFVETRANKVRISIISGVVLVAIAGTALFHANRAVKRAAATVSDDTSTVPQPILERAAVLETKAPKKKMELDGMTWQVKFVAGTPFQSIDIIHFSEGRMVSENMDLNGYKSSNYSLTRDGDRIIWETMQTSNTGVALWRGEVEGEQMKGVLSLRPKDGKPQDFSFVSM
;
A
#
# COMPACT_ATOMS: atom_id res chain seq x y z
N MET A 1 0.02 -5.75 8.52
CA MET A 1 -1.28 -6.31 8.13
C MET A 1 -1.36 -6.49 6.62
N PRO A 2 -1.99 -7.57 6.13
CA PRO A 2 -2.47 -7.62 4.76
C PRO A 2 -3.45 -6.46 4.57
N ARG A 3 -3.17 -5.55 3.64
CA ARG A 3 -4.15 -4.52 3.26
C ARG A 3 -5.20 -5.17 2.38
N ALA A 4 -6.43 -4.69 2.47
CA ALA A 4 -7.53 -5.15 1.63
C ALA A 4 -7.10 -5.22 0.14
N PRO A 5 -7.50 -6.27 -0.59
CA PRO A 5 -7.23 -6.40 -2.02
C PRO A 5 -7.73 -5.16 -2.76
N ARG A 6 -7.02 -4.77 -3.83
CA ARG A 6 -7.56 -3.76 -4.73
C ARG A 6 -8.68 -4.40 -5.54
N ILE A 7 -9.84 -3.77 -5.52
CA ILE A 7 -10.96 -4.19 -6.36
C ILE A 7 -10.66 -3.73 -7.77
N HIS A 8 -10.89 -4.64 -8.70
CA HIS A 8 -10.84 -4.37 -10.12
C HIS A 8 -12.26 -4.24 -10.63
N VAL A 9 -12.51 -3.11 -11.27
CA VAL A 9 -13.79 -2.73 -11.84
C VAL A 9 -13.55 -2.54 -13.32
N GLU A 10 -14.24 -3.35 -14.11
CA GLU A 10 -14.20 -3.27 -15.57
C GLU A 10 -14.78 -1.92 -16.04
N GLY A 11 -14.12 -1.29 -17.01
CA GLY A 11 -14.52 0.02 -17.55
C GLY A 11 -14.32 1.22 -16.60
N ALA A 12 -13.86 1.01 -15.37
CA ALA A 12 -13.54 2.12 -14.46
C ALA A 12 -12.17 2.73 -14.77
N LEU A 13 -12.07 4.03 -14.51
CA LEU A 13 -10.81 4.74 -14.52
C LEU A 13 -10.07 4.54 -13.19
N TYR A 14 -8.75 4.56 -13.24
CA TYR A 14 -7.90 4.55 -12.07
C TYR A 14 -7.01 5.78 -12.12
N TYR A 15 -7.22 6.70 -11.19
CA TYR A 15 -6.23 7.74 -10.92
C TYR A 15 -5.15 7.15 -10.02
N VAL A 16 -3.92 7.15 -10.51
CA VAL A 16 -2.75 6.62 -9.81
C VAL A 16 -1.80 7.74 -9.45
N SER A 17 -1.33 7.76 -8.21
CA SER A 17 -0.18 8.59 -7.83
C SER A 17 0.85 7.80 -7.05
N SER A 18 2.13 8.09 -7.30
CA SER A 18 3.26 7.46 -6.61
C SER A 18 4.35 8.50 -6.40
N ARG A 19 5.03 8.44 -5.25
CA ARG A 19 5.99 9.47 -4.81
C ARG A 19 7.28 8.83 -4.32
N GLY A 20 8.40 9.52 -4.52
CA GLY A 20 9.70 9.16 -3.98
C GLY A 20 9.68 9.07 -2.45
N ILE A 21 10.51 8.18 -1.91
CA ILE A 21 10.71 8.06 -0.47
C ILE A 21 11.28 9.37 0.08
N GLN A 22 10.81 9.83 1.25
CA GLN A 22 11.31 11.04 1.91
C GLN A 22 11.33 12.30 1.01
N GLY A 23 10.42 12.40 0.04
CA GLY A 23 10.35 13.56 -0.86
C GLY A 23 11.45 13.60 -1.93
N MET A 24 12.27 12.56 -2.03
CA MET A 24 13.30 12.47 -3.05
C MET A 24 12.74 12.58 -4.46
N ASN A 25 13.57 13.13 -5.35
CA ASN A 25 13.30 13.10 -6.77
C ASN A 25 13.34 11.65 -7.29
N LEU A 26 12.30 11.31 -8.04
CA LEU A 26 12.26 10.13 -8.89
C LEU A 26 13.04 10.38 -10.17
N PHE A 27 13.14 11.63 -10.62
CA PHE A 27 13.79 12.00 -11.87
C PHE A 27 14.81 13.10 -11.62
N ASN A 28 16.10 12.79 -11.80
CA ASN A 28 17.19 13.75 -11.60
C ASN A 28 17.63 14.43 -12.89
N ASP A 29 17.43 13.77 -14.04
CA ASP A 29 17.86 14.19 -15.36
C ASP A 29 16.89 13.71 -16.45
N LYS A 30 17.16 14.06 -17.72
CA LYS A 30 16.30 13.73 -18.87
C LYS A 30 16.15 12.22 -19.06
N GLU A 31 17.23 11.46 -18.91
CA GLU A 31 17.25 10.02 -19.12
C GLU A 31 16.38 9.29 -18.10
N ASP A 32 16.29 9.80 -16.87
CA ASP A 32 15.37 9.28 -15.86
C ASP A 32 13.90 9.39 -16.28
N TYR A 33 13.50 10.51 -16.90
CA TYR A 33 12.14 10.69 -17.43
C TYR A 33 11.90 9.77 -18.64
N LEU A 34 12.82 9.79 -19.61
CA LEU A 34 12.70 8.99 -20.83
C LEU A 34 12.59 7.50 -20.53
N MET A 35 13.39 6.98 -19.58
CA MET A 35 13.30 5.58 -19.16
C MET A 35 11.94 5.25 -18.55
N TYR A 36 11.34 6.16 -17.78
CA TYR A 36 10.03 5.91 -17.19
C TYR A 36 8.93 5.89 -18.25
N GLU A 37 9.00 6.81 -19.23
CA GLU A 37 8.09 6.81 -20.39
C GLU A 37 8.26 5.55 -21.24
N GLU A 38 9.49 5.07 -21.46
CA GLU A 38 9.75 3.81 -22.15
C GLU A 38 9.12 2.62 -21.41
N LEU A 39 9.25 2.56 -20.08
CA LEU A 39 8.61 1.52 -19.28
C LEU A 39 7.08 1.61 -19.32
N LEU A 40 6.51 2.82 -19.28
CA LEU A 40 5.07 3.00 -19.44
C LEU A 40 4.61 2.51 -20.81
N SER A 41 5.29 2.88 -21.90
CA SER A 41 4.98 2.44 -23.27
C SER A 41 5.10 0.91 -23.42
N LYS A 42 6.20 0.34 -22.94
CA LYS A 42 6.43 -1.11 -22.92
C LYS A 42 5.29 -1.85 -22.22
N TYR A 43 4.95 -1.44 -21.00
CA TYR A 43 3.94 -2.14 -20.21
C TYR A 43 2.52 -1.84 -20.67
N LYS A 44 2.25 -0.67 -21.28
CA LYS A 44 1.01 -0.39 -22.00
C LYS A 44 0.79 -1.41 -23.11
N ASN A 45 1.79 -1.63 -23.95
CA ASN A 45 1.70 -2.60 -25.05
C ASN A 45 1.60 -4.05 -24.55
N GLN A 46 2.35 -4.39 -23.49
CA GLN A 46 2.34 -5.74 -22.93
C GLN A 46 1.01 -6.13 -22.28
N HIS A 47 0.40 -5.20 -21.54
CA HIS A 47 -0.83 -5.45 -20.76
C HIS A 47 -2.09 -4.93 -21.45
N GLY A 48 -1.95 -4.16 -22.52
CA GLY A 48 -3.05 -3.61 -23.31
C GLY A 48 -3.97 -2.63 -22.56
N PHE A 49 -3.52 -2.02 -21.47
CA PHE A 49 -4.31 -1.00 -20.75
C PHE A 49 -4.34 0.32 -21.52
N LYS A 50 -5.40 1.12 -21.29
CA LYS A 50 -5.48 2.49 -21.81
C LYS A 50 -4.81 3.46 -20.86
N LEU A 51 -3.98 4.35 -21.40
CA LEU A 51 -3.36 5.45 -20.65
C LEU A 51 -3.92 6.76 -21.20
N PHE A 52 -4.87 7.36 -20.49
CA PHE A 52 -5.52 8.60 -20.95
C PHE A 52 -4.65 9.84 -20.69
N SER A 53 -3.98 9.87 -19.55
CA SER A 53 -3.15 11.01 -19.15
C SER A 53 -2.06 10.60 -18.19
N PHE A 54 -0.91 11.23 -18.33
CA PHE A 54 0.18 11.16 -17.36
C PHE A 54 0.89 12.51 -17.21
N VAL A 55 1.48 12.69 -16.04
CA VAL A 55 2.54 13.68 -15.79
C VAL A 55 3.59 13.08 -14.85
N LEU A 56 4.85 13.26 -15.20
CA LEU A 56 6.00 12.85 -14.41
C LEU A 56 6.59 14.11 -13.77
N MET A 57 6.34 14.34 -12.48
CA MET A 57 6.92 15.45 -11.72
C MET A 57 8.22 14.99 -11.03
N PRO A 58 9.15 15.91 -10.69
CA PRO A 58 10.48 15.53 -10.17
C PRO A 58 10.46 14.48 -9.07
N ASN A 59 9.53 14.56 -8.11
CA ASN A 59 9.43 13.63 -6.98
C ASN A 59 8.18 12.73 -6.98
N HIS A 60 7.28 12.84 -7.95
CA HIS A 60 6.07 12.00 -8.02
C HIS A 60 5.46 11.92 -9.41
N ILE A 61 4.56 10.96 -9.60
CA ILE A 61 3.85 10.75 -10.86
C ILE A 61 2.34 10.83 -10.64
N HIS A 62 1.61 11.18 -11.69
CA HIS A 62 0.16 10.99 -11.78
C HIS A 62 -0.19 10.32 -13.10
N LEU A 63 -1.03 9.28 -13.05
CA LEU A 63 -1.51 8.53 -14.23
C LEU A 63 -3.04 8.40 -14.18
N LEU A 64 -3.68 8.41 -15.34
CA LEU A 64 -5.09 8.05 -15.54
C LEU A 64 -5.16 6.83 -16.44
N VAL A 65 -5.53 5.70 -15.86
CA VAL A 65 -5.43 4.37 -16.49
C VAL A 65 -6.80 3.71 -16.52
N GLU A 66 -7.11 2.99 -17.58
CA GLU A 66 -8.20 2.01 -17.62
C GLU A 66 -7.62 0.64 -17.96
N THR A 67 -7.89 -0.34 -17.10
CA THR A 67 -7.32 -1.69 -17.22
C THR A 67 -8.22 -2.59 -18.05
N LYS A 68 -7.63 -3.58 -18.71
CA LYS A 68 -8.39 -4.69 -19.31
C LYS A 68 -8.84 -5.70 -18.24
N PRO A 69 -9.88 -6.52 -18.52
CA PRO A 69 -10.40 -7.49 -17.55
C PRO A 69 -9.38 -8.53 -17.07
N ASP A 70 -8.40 -8.85 -17.91
CA ASP A 70 -7.38 -9.87 -17.67
C ASP A 70 -6.13 -9.36 -16.95
N THR A 71 -6.00 -8.05 -16.74
CA THR A 71 -4.81 -7.46 -16.11
C THR A 71 -5.17 -6.53 -14.96
N THR A 72 -4.52 -6.75 -13.82
CA THR A 72 -4.71 -5.88 -12.66
C THR A 72 -3.83 -4.63 -12.72
N LEU A 73 -4.35 -3.52 -12.21
CA LEU A 73 -3.55 -2.31 -11.96
C LEU A 73 -2.32 -2.59 -11.07
N SER A 74 -2.45 -3.55 -10.15
CA SER A 74 -1.34 -3.95 -9.27
C SER A 74 -0.19 -4.56 -10.04
N GLU A 75 -0.46 -5.42 -11.03
CA GLU A 75 0.54 -6.03 -11.91
C GLU A 75 1.21 -4.98 -12.80
N ILE A 76 0.41 -4.12 -13.44
CA ILE A 76 0.91 -3.02 -14.30
C ILE A 76 1.91 -2.16 -13.51
N MET A 77 1.47 -1.65 -12.35
CA MET A 77 2.29 -0.75 -11.55
C MET A 77 3.47 -1.47 -10.89
N HIS A 78 3.36 -2.74 -10.52
CA HIS A 78 4.49 -3.52 -10.02
C HIS A 78 5.59 -3.63 -11.06
N ASN A 79 5.22 -3.96 -12.30
CA ASN A 79 6.15 -4.11 -13.41
C ASN A 79 6.87 -2.80 -13.75
N ILE A 80 6.13 -1.68 -13.82
CA ILE A 80 6.70 -0.36 -14.08
C ILE A 80 7.64 0.06 -12.93
N THR A 81 7.14 0.07 -11.69
CA THR A 81 7.89 0.61 -10.54
C THR A 81 9.11 -0.24 -10.17
N SER A 82 9.02 -1.56 -10.31
CA SER A 82 10.16 -2.46 -10.02
C SER A 82 11.26 -2.32 -11.06
N SER A 83 10.92 -2.25 -12.35
CA SER A 83 11.87 -2.04 -13.43
C SER A 83 12.55 -0.68 -13.32
N TYR A 84 11.78 0.36 -13.04
CA TYR A 84 12.32 1.70 -12.86
C TYR A 84 13.24 1.80 -11.65
N THR A 85 12.85 1.22 -10.51
CA THR A 85 13.69 1.22 -9.30
C THR A 85 15.03 0.52 -9.56
N LYS A 86 15.04 -0.59 -10.32
CA LYS A 86 16.29 -1.28 -10.69
C LYS A 86 17.19 -0.40 -11.56
N TYR A 87 16.61 0.25 -12.58
CA TYR A 87 17.33 1.20 -13.42
C TYR A 87 17.92 2.36 -12.60
N TYR A 88 17.08 3.05 -11.82
CA TYR A 88 17.47 4.22 -11.05
C TYR A 88 18.57 3.88 -10.04
N ASN A 89 18.40 2.78 -9.30
CA ASN A 89 19.40 2.33 -8.33
C ASN A 89 20.74 2.00 -8.98
N LYS A 90 20.73 1.34 -10.15
CA LYS A 90 21.95 1.04 -10.90
C LYS A 90 22.64 2.32 -11.38
N LYS A 91 21.88 3.24 -11.97
CA LYS A 91 22.41 4.49 -12.54
C LYS A 91 22.98 5.43 -11.47
N HIS A 92 22.25 5.61 -10.37
CA HIS A 92 22.61 6.54 -9.29
C HIS A 92 23.40 5.89 -8.16
N ASN A 93 23.93 4.67 -8.37
CA ASN A 93 24.68 3.88 -7.38
C ASN A 93 23.98 3.81 -6.00
N ARG A 94 22.67 3.54 -6.02
CA ARG A 94 21.83 3.43 -4.82
C ARG A 94 21.40 2.00 -4.56
N GLN A 95 20.99 1.76 -3.33
CA GLN A 95 20.37 0.50 -2.91
C GLN A 95 19.07 0.79 -2.15
N GLY A 96 18.17 -0.19 -2.13
CA GLY A 96 16.90 -0.10 -1.39
C GLY A 96 15.75 0.52 -2.17
N HIS A 97 14.72 0.96 -1.44
CA HIS A 97 13.46 1.45 -2.00
C HIS A 97 13.59 2.87 -2.56
N LEU A 98 13.08 3.09 -3.78
CA LEU A 98 12.96 4.40 -4.39
C LEU A 98 11.62 5.07 -4.06
N PHE A 99 10.52 4.32 -4.15
CA PHE A 99 9.18 4.82 -3.87
C PHE A 99 8.82 4.71 -2.38
N ARG A 100 8.00 5.64 -1.86
CA ARG A 100 7.57 5.71 -0.45
C ARG A 100 6.72 4.49 0.01
N GLY A 101 6.32 3.63 -0.91
CA GLY A 101 5.54 2.43 -0.63
C GLY A 101 4.70 2.01 -1.83
N ARG A 102 3.51 1.47 -1.58
CA ARG A 102 2.54 1.18 -2.66
C ARG A 102 2.04 2.50 -3.26
N PHE A 103 1.85 2.51 -4.57
CA PHE A 103 1.12 3.57 -5.26
C PHE A 103 -0.30 3.74 -4.68
N LYS A 104 -0.75 4.99 -4.65
CA LYS A 104 -2.15 5.34 -4.41
C LYS A 104 -2.94 5.08 -5.69
N ALA A 105 -4.13 4.51 -5.54
CA ALA A 105 -5.08 4.36 -6.63
C ALA A 105 -6.48 4.75 -6.13
N VAL A 106 -7.18 5.56 -6.90
CA VAL A 106 -8.59 5.93 -6.69
C VAL A 106 -9.37 5.38 -7.89
N ILE A 107 -10.43 4.61 -7.63
CA ILE A 107 -11.31 4.06 -8.67
C ILE A 107 -12.32 5.14 -9.05
N ILE A 108 -12.47 5.43 -10.33
CA ILE A 108 -13.25 6.58 -10.78
C ILE A 108 -14.26 6.15 -11.83
N GLU A 109 -15.50 6.57 -11.64
CA GLU A 109 -16.53 6.50 -12.67
C GLU A 109 -16.08 7.32 -13.88
N LYS A 110 -16.07 6.69 -15.05
CA LYS A 110 -15.47 7.27 -16.25
C LYS A 110 -16.16 8.54 -16.68
N GLU A 111 -17.49 8.53 -16.73
CA GLU A 111 -18.30 9.72 -17.01
C GLU A 111 -18.88 10.29 -15.71
N PRO A 112 -18.87 11.62 -15.52
CA PRO A 112 -18.36 12.67 -16.40
C PRO A 112 -16.87 13.01 -16.17
N ASN A 113 -16.10 12.13 -15.50
CA ASN A 113 -14.80 12.50 -14.93
C ASN A 113 -13.61 12.40 -15.88
N LEU A 114 -13.69 11.67 -17.00
CA LEU A 114 -12.56 11.42 -17.90
C LEU A 114 -11.87 12.72 -18.34
N LEU A 115 -12.63 13.63 -18.95
CA LEU A 115 -12.12 14.90 -19.45
C LEU A 115 -11.59 15.80 -18.31
N ARG A 116 -12.31 15.84 -17.19
CA ARG A 116 -11.97 16.66 -16.01
C ARG A 116 -10.66 16.22 -15.37
N LEU A 117 -10.46 14.91 -15.21
CA LEU A 117 -9.25 14.32 -14.65
C LEU A 117 -8.05 14.43 -15.58
N SER A 118 -8.28 14.32 -16.89
CA SER A 118 -7.26 14.60 -17.91
C SER A 118 -6.68 16.00 -17.70
N ARG A 119 -7.55 17.02 -17.62
CA ARG A 119 -7.13 18.41 -17.33
C ARG A 119 -6.48 18.55 -15.96
N TYR A 120 -7.06 17.98 -14.91
CA TYR A 120 -6.47 18.01 -13.57
C TYR A 120 -5.03 17.50 -13.58
N ILE A 121 -4.76 16.36 -14.24
CA ILE A 121 -3.41 15.79 -14.34
C ILE A 121 -2.47 16.74 -15.10
N HIS A 122 -2.85 17.23 -16.26
CA HIS A 122 -2.00 18.12 -17.06
C HIS A 122 -1.75 19.48 -16.40
N LEU A 123 -2.63 19.95 -15.52
CA LEU A 123 -2.44 21.19 -14.76
C LEU A 123 -1.51 21.04 -13.55
N ASN A 124 -1.14 19.83 -13.13
CA ASN A 124 -0.29 19.63 -11.93
C ASN A 124 1.04 20.43 -11.96
N PRO A 125 1.81 20.44 -13.07
CA PRO A 125 3.05 21.22 -13.13
C PRO A 125 2.83 22.71 -12.89
N LYS A 126 1.79 23.29 -13.50
CA LYS A 126 1.40 24.70 -13.33
C LYS A 126 0.97 24.99 -11.90
N VAL A 127 0.09 24.16 -11.33
CA VAL A 127 -0.40 24.31 -9.94
C VAL A 127 0.75 24.19 -8.93
N SER A 128 1.76 23.36 -9.21
CA SER A 128 2.94 23.21 -8.37
C SER A 128 4.03 24.27 -8.56
N GLY A 129 3.85 25.20 -9.52
CA GLY A 129 4.81 26.26 -9.83
C GLY A 129 6.05 25.80 -10.59
N LEU A 130 6.06 24.61 -11.20
CA LEU A 130 7.18 24.15 -12.03
C LEU A 130 7.26 24.91 -13.36
N VAL A 131 6.12 25.38 -13.86
CA VAL A 131 5.97 26.12 -15.13
C VAL A 131 4.86 27.15 -14.98
N SER A 132 4.90 28.22 -15.78
CA SER A 132 3.83 29.23 -15.82
C SER A 132 2.61 28.74 -16.60
N GLN A 133 2.83 28.02 -17.71
CA GLN A 133 1.78 27.36 -18.48
C GLN A 133 1.98 25.85 -18.54
N ALA A 134 0.87 25.10 -18.55
CA ALA A 134 0.93 23.64 -18.56
C ALA A 134 1.63 23.08 -19.83
N GLU A 135 1.50 23.79 -20.96
CA GLU A 135 2.09 23.42 -22.25
C GLU A 135 3.62 23.53 -22.29
N ASP A 136 4.22 24.23 -21.33
CA ASP A 136 5.67 24.34 -21.19
C ASP A 136 6.29 23.11 -20.51
N TYR A 137 5.46 22.23 -19.92
CA TYR A 137 5.96 21.05 -19.23
C TYR A 137 6.12 19.84 -20.18
N THR A 138 7.36 19.46 -20.43
CA THR A 138 7.73 18.41 -21.38
C THR A 138 7.27 17.01 -20.97
N TYR A 139 7.46 16.65 -19.69
CA TYR A 139 7.27 15.27 -19.22
C TYR A 139 5.81 14.97 -18.83
N SER A 140 4.90 15.27 -19.75
CA SER A 140 3.48 14.99 -19.64
C SER A 140 2.89 14.59 -20.98
N SER A 141 1.85 13.77 -20.93
CA SER A 141 1.03 13.49 -22.11
C SER A 141 0.39 14.73 -22.75
N TYR A 142 0.37 15.89 -22.10
CA TYR A 142 -0.26 17.09 -22.68
C TYR A 142 0.39 17.48 -24.02
N GLN A 143 1.69 17.21 -24.20
CA GLN A 143 2.38 17.42 -25.47
C GLN A 143 1.73 16.62 -26.62
N ALA A 144 1.33 15.38 -26.34
CA ALA A 144 0.63 14.54 -27.30
C ALA A 144 -0.76 15.10 -27.67
N TYR A 145 -1.50 15.64 -26.69
CA TYR A 145 -2.79 16.31 -26.92
C TYR A 145 -2.67 17.60 -27.75
N LEU A 146 -1.52 18.27 -27.70
CA LEU A 146 -1.21 19.43 -28.55
C LEU A 146 -0.75 19.03 -29.96
N GLY A 147 -0.73 17.74 -30.30
CA GLY A 147 -0.19 17.25 -31.56
C GLY A 147 1.33 17.43 -31.68
N ARG A 148 2.03 17.68 -30.57
CA ARG A 148 3.49 17.84 -30.54
C ARG A 148 4.12 16.47 -30.32
N GLY A 149 4.96 16.02 -31.26
CA GLY A 149 5.77 14.78 -31.17
C GLY A 149 6.93 14.79 -32.16
N PRO A 150 8.03 14.03 -31.95
CA PRO A 150 8.20 12.88 -31.04
C PRO A 150 9.50 12.97 -30.20
N GLU A 151 9.57 13.81 -29.17
CA GLU A 151 10.76 13.82 -28.30
C GLU A 151 10.69 12.83 -27.12
N THR A 152 9.61 12.05 -26.99
CA THR A 152 9.48 11.06 -25.92
C THR A 152 8.91 9.71 -26.39
N PRO A 153 9.23 8.59 -25.70
CA PRO A 153 8.71 7.25 -26.01
C PRO A 153 7.18 7.08 -25.96
N LEU A 154 6.45 8.04 -25.38
CA LEU A 154 4.99 8.10 -25.30
C LEU A 154 4.43 9.31 -26.08
N GLY A 155 4.87 9.48 -27.33
CA GLY A 155 4.32 10.50 -28.24
C GLY A 155 2.87 10.22 -28.69
N ALA A 156 2.28 11.17 -29.42
CA ALA A 156 0.89 11.16 -29.88
C ALA A 156 0.42 9.87 -30.56
N ASN A 157 1.28 9.22 -31.33
CA ASN A 157 0.94 7.97 -32.01
C ASN A 157 0.66 6.80 -31.04
N SER A 158 1.23 6.83 -29.82
CA SER A 158 1.05 5.77 -28.81
C SER A 158 -0.25 5.91 -27.99
N MET A 159 -0.88 7.09 -28.06
CA MET A 159 -2.04 7.49 -27.27
C MET A 159 -3.21 7.97 -28.14
N SER A 160 -3.20 7.70 -29.44
CA SER A 160 -4.17 8.27 -30.39
C SER A 160 -5.60 7.83 -30.11
N GLU A 161 -5.81 6.58 -29.72
CA GLU A 161 -7.11 6.05 -29.31
C GLU A 161 -7.62 6.79 -28.06
N GLU A 162 -6.78 6.88 -27.03
CA GLU A 162 -7.13 7.53 -25.78
C GLU A 162 -7.38 9.04 -25.92
N ILE A 163 -6.56 9.71 -26.74
CA ILE A 163 -6.75 11.13 -27.09
C ILE A 163 -8.07 11.33 -27.85
N GLY A 164 -8.38 10.43 -28.79
CA GLY A 164 -9.65 10.47 -29.52
C GLY A 164 -10.85 10.30 -28.60
N GLU A 165 -10.76 9.38 -27.64
CA GLU A 165 -11.80 9.14 -26.64
C GLU A 165 -12.00 10.34 -25.71
N VAL A 166 -10.92 10.94 -25.20
CA VAL A 166 -11.02 12.18 -24.38
C VAL A 166 -11.56 13.34 -25.21
N SER A 167 -11.14 13.45 -26.47
CA SER A 167 -11.58 14.51 -27.38
C SER A 167 -13.06 14.40 -27.75
N ALA A 168 -13.64 13.20 -27.72
CA ALA A 168 -15.07 12.99 -27.96
C ALA A 168 -15.97 13.70 -26.92
N TYR A 169 -15.44 13.98 -25.72
CA TYR A 169 -16.15 14.74 -24.68
C TYR A 169 -16.03 16.25 -24.84
N LEU A 170 -15.21 16.73 -25.77
CA LEU A 170 -15.10 18.16 -26.04
C LEU A 170 -16.29 18.60 -26.89
N SER A 171 -17.04 19.59 -26.42
CA SER A 171 -18.19 20.17 -27.14
C SER A 171 -17.76 21.10 -28.30
N GLY A 172 -16.86 20.65 -29.17
CA GLY A 172 -16.37 21.37 -30.35
C GLY A 172 -15.22 22.36 -30.12
N SER A 173 -14.76 22.56 -28.87
CA SER A 173 -13.53 23.32 -28.57
C SER A 173 -12.30 22.41 -28.55
N GLY A 174 -11.12 22.93 -28.90
CA GLY A 174 -9.89 22.15 -28.79
C GLY A 174 -9.54 21.81 -27.34
N TYR A 175 -8.72 20.78 -27.14
CA TYR A 175 -8.27 20.40 -25.79
C TYR A 175 -7.47 21.54 -25.12
N GLN A 176 -6.69 22.30 -25.89
CA GLN A 176 -5.97 23.49 -25.39
C GLN A 176 -6.93 24.58 -24.91
N ASP A 177 -8.02 24.85 -25.65
CA ASP A 177 -9.05 25.80 -25.20
C ASP A 177 -9.70 25.34 -23.90
N TYR A 178 -9.99 24.03 -23.79
CA TYR A 178 -10.53 23.44 -22.58
C TYR A 178 -9.58 23.56 -21.37
N MET A 179 -8.27 23.40 -21.60
CA MET A 179 -7.22 23.59 -20.59
C MET A 179 -7.11 25.04 -20.10
N ASN A 180 -7.37 26.01 -20.98
CA ASN A 180 -7.27 27.44 -20.67
C ASN A 180 -8.52 28.03 -20.00
N LYS A 181 -9.63 27.29 -19.94
CA LYS A 181 -10.84 27.69 -19.20
C LYS A 181 -10.59 27.71 -17.70
N GLU A 182 -11.20 28.66 -17.01
CA GLU A 182 -11.17 28.72 -15.55
C GLU A 182 -11.77 27.45 -14.93
N CYS A 183 -11.07 26.87 -13.95
CA CYS A 183 -11.42 25.58 -13.36
C CYS A 183 -10.89 25.41 -11.92
N SER A 184 -10.62 26.51 -11.23
CA SER A 184 -10.06 26.53 -9.88
C SER A 184 -10.92 25.74 -8.89
N GLU A 185 -12.23 25.99 -8.88
CA GLU A 185 -13.19 25.30 -8.01
C GLU A 185 -13.30 23.80 -8.33
N GLU A 186 -13.45 23.45 -9.61
CA GLU A 186 -13.55 22.07 -10.06
C GLU A 186 -12.28 21.27 -9.71
N ASN A 187 -11.11 21.86 -9.93
CA ASN A 187 -9.83 21.26 -9.55
C ASN A 187 -9.71 21.07 -8.03
N ALA A 188 -10.20 22.02 -7.23
CA ALA A 188 -10.19 21.89 -5.77
C ALA A 188 -11.08 20.73 -5.30
N VAL A 189 -12.26 20.55 -5.91
CA VAL A 189 -13.17 19.42 -5.64
C VAL A 189 -12.50 18.09 -6.00
N LEU A 190 -11.91 17.98 -7.19
CA LEU A 190 -11.18 16.79 -7.61
C LEU A 190 -10.01 16.50 -6.67
N HIS A 191 -9.20 17.50 -6.33
CA HIS A 191 -8.08 17.34 -5.40
C HIS A 191 -8.52 16.79 -4.04
N LYS A 192 -9.63 17.32 -3.50
CA LYS A 192 -10.22 16.85 -2.24
C LYS A 192 -10.74 15.41 -2.35
N GLY A 193 -11.42 15.07 -3.44
CA GLY A 193 -11.91 13.70 -3.69
C GLY A 193 -10.76 12.70 -3.83
N LEU A 194 -9.78 13.03 -4.65
CA LEU A 194 -8.60 12.20 -4.89
C LEU A 194 -7.71 12.07 -3.67
N SER A 195 -7.72 13.03 -2.73
CA SER A 195 -6.94 12.95 -1.49
C SER A 195 -7.61 12.07 -0.43
N ARG A 196 -8.94 12.13 -0.29
CA ARG A 196 -9.69 11.53 0.82
C ARG A 196 -10.37 10.19 0.50
N SER A 197 -10.65 9.91 -0.76
CA SER A 197 -11.51 8.78 -1.14
C SER A 197 -10.74 7.63 -1.78
N VAL A 198 -11.32 6.42 -1.71
CA VAL A 198 -10.84 5.25 -2.46
C VAL A 198 -11.55 5.13 -3.82
N PHE A 199 -12.70 5.77 -3.97
CA PHE A 199 -13.41 5.90 -5.23
C PHE A 199 -14.02 7.30 -5.42
N LEU A 200 -14.32 7.68 -6.66
CA LEU A 200 -14.95 8.95 -7.04
C LEU A 200 -15.99 8.68 -8.15
N GLY A 201 -17.23 9.06 -7.93
CA GLY A 201 -18.33 8.82 -8.88
C GLY A 201 -19.68 9.13 -8.25
N SER A 202 -20.73 8.80 -8.98
CA SER A 202 -22.14 8.81 -8.56
C SER A 202 -22.38 7.89 -7.35
N ASP A 203 -23.52 8.09 -6.69
CA ASP A 203 -23.95 7.23 -5.58
C ASP A 203 -24.19 5.79 -6.08
N GLU A 204 -24.73 5.64 -7.29
CA GLU A 204 -24.91 4.35 -7.97
C GLU A 204 -23.57 3.64 -8.19
N PHE A 205 -22.55 4.38 -8.64
CA PHE A 205 -21.20 3.85 -8.79
C PHE A 205 -20.61 3.42 -7.45
N ALA A 206 -20.76 4.25 -6.41
CA ALA A 206 -20.28 3.95 -5.07
C ALA A 206 -20.89 2.65 -4.53
N GLU A 207 -22.21 2.49 -4.68
CA GLU A 207 -22.91 1.25 -4.29
C GLU A 207 -22.42 0.04 -5.08
N ALA A 208 -22.18 0.18 -6.38
CA ALA A 208 -21.65 -0.89 -7.21
C ALA A 208 -20.24 -1.34 -6.75
N ILE A 209 -19.37 -0.38 -6.43
CA ILE A 209 -18.03 -0.67 -5.87
C ILE A 209 -18.15 -1.38 -4.52
N GLN A 210 -19.08 -0.96 -3.67
CA GLN A 210 -19.29 -1.56 -2.36
C GLN A 210 -19.79 -3.00 -2.46
N LYS A 211 -20.77 -3.28 -3.33
CA LYS A 211 -21.23 -4.65 -3.60
C LYS A 211 -20.12 -5.54 -4.14
N MET A 212 -19.28 -5.03 -5.06
CA MET A 212 -18.12 -5.77 -5.57
C MET A 212 -17.09 -6.06 -4.49
N ARG A 213 -16.85 -5.13 -3.55
CA ARG A 213 -15.98 -5.37 -2.38
C ARG A 213 -16.47 -6.51 -1.53
N GLU A 214 -17.76 -6.51 -1.20
CA GLU A 214 -18.39 -7.52 -0.36
C GLU A 214 -18.37 -8.89 -1.05
N GLY A 215 -18.68 -8.94 -2.35
CA GLY A 215 -18.62 -10.17 -3.14
C GLY A 215 -17.19 -10.72 -3.34
N THR A 216 -16.19 -9.85 -3.51
CA THR A 216 -14.78 -10.26 -3.62
C THR A 216 -14.26 -10.80 -2.28
N ALA A 217 -14.62 -10.14 -1.17
CA ALA A 217 -14.31 -10.63 0.17
C ALA A 217 -14.92 -12.02 0.41
N PHE A 218 -16.16 -12.26 -0.03
CA PHE A 218 -16.80 -13.57 0.07
C PHE A 218 -16.05 -14.65 -0.73
N ARG A 219 -15.72 -14.38 -2.01
CA ARG A 219 -14.98 -15.31 -2.87
C ARG A 219 -13.56 -15.61 -2.37
N GLU A 220 -12.86 -14.62 -1.82
CA GLU A 220 -11.56 -14.84 -1.19
C GLU A 220 -11.68 -15.67 0.09
N THR A 221 -12.77 -15.52 0.85
CA THR A 221 -13.03 -16.34 2.03
C THR A 221 -13.22 -17.80 1.61
N GLU A 222 -14.00 -18.07 0.56
CA GLU A 222 -14.17 -19.41 0.00
C GLU A 222 -12.86 -19.99 -0.55
N ALA A 223 -12.12 -19.22 -1.37
CA ALA A 223 -10.84 -19.65 -1.92
C ALA A 223 -9.77 -19.88 -0.83
N PHE A 224 -9.76 -19.06 0.23
CA PHE A 224 -8.88 -19.26 1.39
C PHE A 224 -9.25 -20.52 2.18
N VAL A 225 -10.55 -20.76 2.39
CA VAL A 225 -11.06 -21.99 3.02
C VAL A 225 -10.67 -23.22 2.19
N GLU A 226 -10.82 -23.16 0.87
CA GLU A 226 -10.47 -24.25 -0.05
C GLU A 226 -8.96 -24.49 -0.11
N THR A 227 -8.15 -23.44 -0.18
CA THR A 227 -6.68 -23.53 -0.15
C THR A 227 -6.17 -24.09 1.18
N ARG A 228 -6.80 -23.68 2.29
CA ARG A 228 -6.50 -24.22 3.63
C ARG A 228 -6.92 -25.67 3.75
N ALA A 229 -8.09 -26.05 3.24
CA ALA A 229 -8.54 -27.44 3.18
C ALA A 229 -7.58 -28.32 2.36
N ASN A 230 -7.09 -27.83 1.21
CA ASN A 230 -6.09 -28.52 0.40
C ASN A 230 -4.72 -28.61 1.09
N LYS A 231 -4.24 -27.56 1.77
CA LYS A 231 -3.01 -27.63 2.58
C LYS A 231 -3.11 -28.60 3.75
N VAL A 232 -4.28 -28.69 4.40
CA VAL A 232 -4.55 -29.67 5.46
C VAL A 232 -4.55 -31.08 4.89
N ARG A 233 -5.20 -31.33 3.74
CA ARG A 233 -5.17 -32.63 3.05
C ARG A 233 -3.75 -33.05 2.64
N ILE A 234 -2.95 -32.13 2.07
CA ILE A 234 -1.55 -32.40 1.70
C ILE A 234 -0.68 -32.66 2.94
N SER A 235 -0.90 -31.96 4.05
CA SER A 235 -0.16 -32.18 5.30
C SER A 235 -0.51 -33.52 5.95
N ILE A 236 -1.77 -33.95 5.89
CA ILE A 236 -2.20 -35.28 6.37
C ILE A 236 -1.53 -36.38 5.53
N ILE A 237 -1.53 -36.26 4.19
CA ILE A 237 -0.88 -37.25 3.31
C ILE A 237 0.63 -37.31 3.57
N SER A 238 1.28 -36.15 3.71
CA SER A 238 2.73 -36.06 3.95
C SER A 238 3.10 -36.62 5.33
N GLY A 239 2.28 -36.38 6.36
CA GLY A 239 2.47 -36.91 7.70
C GLY A 239 2.34 -38.44 7.77
N VAL A 240 1.39 -39.02 7.04
CA VAL A 240 1.23 -40.49 6.95
C VAL A 240 2.45 -41.14 6.29
N VAL A 241 3.01 -40.53 5.25
CA VAL A 241 4.23 -41.02 4.57
C VAL A 241 5.45 -40.93 5.49
N LEU A 242 5.58 -39.85 6.27
CA LEU A 242 6.71 -39.65 7.19
C LEU A 242 6.71 -40.64 8.36
N VAL A 243 5.54 -40.99 8.89
CA VAL A 243 5.40 -42.02 9.94
C VAL A 243 5.79 -43.40 9.42
N ALA A 244 5.46 -43.73 8.16
CA ALA A 244 5.85 -45.00 7.55
C ALA A 244 7.37 -45.12 7.33
N ILE A 245 8.04 -44.03 6.93
CA ILE A 245 9.50 -43.98 6.73
C ILE A 245 10.24 -43.98 8.08
N ALA A 246 9.75 -43.24 9.07
CA ALA A 246 10.35 -43.22 10.40
C ALA A 246 10.21 -44.58 11.10
N GLY A 247 9.07 -45.26 10.95
CA GLY A 247 8.85 -46.60 11.49
C GLY A 247 9.82 -47.65 10.93
N THR A 248 10.13 -47.58 9.64
CA THR A 248 11.13 -48.46 9.00
C THR A 248 12.56 -48.11 9.41
N ALA A 249 12.91 -46.82 9.50
CA ALA A 249 14.22 -46.38 9.97
C ALA A 249 14.47 -46.77 11.44
N LEU A 250 13.48 -46.64 12.33
CA LEU A 250 13.59 -47.07 13.74
C LEU A 250 13.78 -48.59 13.85
N PHE A 251 13.07 -49.36 13.02
CA PHE A 251 13.21 -50.82 12.98
C PHE A 251 14.64 -51.24 12.57
N HIS A 252 15.24 -50.55 11.60
CA HIS A 252 16.62 -50.79 11.17
C HIS A 252 17.66 -50.34 12.20
N ALA A 253 17.46 -49.17 12.84
CA ALA A 253 18.35 -48.65 13.87
C ALA A 253 18.39 -49.55 15.11
N ASN A 254 17.23 -50.04 15.57
CA ASN A 254 17.17 -50.97 16.71
C ASN A 254 17.89 -52.29 16.43
N ARG A 255 17.87 -52.76 15.19
CA ARG A 255 18.59 -53.97 14.77
C ARG A 255 20.11 -53.75 14.72
N ALA A 256 20.56 -52.53 14.40
CA ALA A 256 21.97 -52.15 14.43
C ALA A 256 22.51 -51.98 15.86
N VAL A 257 21.74 -51.35 16.76
CA VAL A 257 22.10 -51.18 18.18
C VAL A 257 22.22 -52.54 18.89
N LYS A 258 21.31 -53.50 18.62
CA LYS A 258 21.44 -54.87 19.14
C LYS A 258 22.66 -55.63 18.61
N ARG A 259 23.24 -55.23 17.47
CA ARG A 259 24.50 -55.79 16.94
C ARG A 259 25.73 -55.09 17.52
N ALA A 260 25.66 -53.78 17.77
CA ALA A 260 26.76 -53.00 18.33
C ALA A 260 26.98 -53.27 19.83
N ALA A 261 25.94 -53.59 20.59
CA ALA A 261 26.04 -53.93 22.03
C ALA A 261 26.72 -55.30 22.32
N ALA A 262 27.07 -56.07 21.30
CA ALA A 262 27.72 -57.39 21.44
C ALA A 262 29.25 -57.36 21.30
N THR A 263 29.86 -56.20 21.08
CA THR A 263 31.29 -56.08 20.79
C THR A 263 31.89 -54.82 21.41
N VAL A 264 32.89 -55.02 22.30
CA VAL A 264 33.89 -54.05 22.81
C VAL A 264 33.36 -53.12 23.91
N SER A 265 33.71 -53.19 25.21
CA SER A 265 34.97 -53.35 25.98
C SER A 265 35.96 -52.19 25.90
N ASP A 266 35.88 -51.31 26.91
CA ASP A 266 36.95 -50.61 27.63
C ASP A 266 38.18 -50.11 26.82
N ASP A 267 38.28 -48.78 26.64
CA ASP A 267 39.47 -48.06 27.09
C ASP A 267 39.24 -46.54 27.07
N THR A 268 39.96 -45.85 27.95
CA THR A 268 39.81 -44.44 28.31
C THR A 268 40.87 -43.55 27.66
N SER A 269 40.47 -42.28 27.52
CA SER A 269 41.31 -41.07 27.57
C SER A 269 41.77 -40.40 26.27
N THR A 270 41.57 -39.07 26.31
CA THR A 270 42.14 -37.97 25.51
C THR A 270 41.44 -37.58 24.20
N VAL A 271 40.71 -36.45 24.22
CA VAL A 271 40.73 -35.32 23.23
C VAL A 271 40.05 -34.08 23.87
N PRO A 272 40.51 -32.83 23.61
CA PRO A 272 40.14 -31.60 24.34
C PRO A 272 38.92 -30.84 23.75
N GLN A 273 38.24 -30.03 24.59
CA GLN A 273 37.33 -28.94 24.20
C GLN A 273 38.17 -27.65 23.97
N PRO A 274 37.89 -26.75 22.99
CA PRO A 274 36.57 -26.10 22.86
C PRO A 274 36.10 -25.72 21.42
N ILE A 275 34.79 -25.81 21.16
CA ILE A 275 34.08 -24.97 20.18
C ILE A 275 32.94 -24.27 20.92
N LEU A 276 33.28 -23.22 21.66
CA LEU A 276 32.33 -22.31 22.31
C LEU A 276 32.85 -20.87 22.24
N GLU A 277 33.35 -20.47 21.07
CA GLU A 277 33.79 -19.08 20.87
C GLU A 277 33.78 -18.70 19.37
N ARG A 278 32.59 -18.72 18.76
CA ARG A 278 32.38 -18.14 17.41
C ARG A 278 30.95 -17.66 17.13
N ALA A 279 30.24 -17.22 18.17
CA ALA A 279 28.91 -16.66 18.06
C ALA A 279 28.73 -15.35 18.87
N ALA A 280 29.80 -14.60 19.09
CA ALA A 280 29.77 -13.39 19.92
C ALA A 280 30.53 -12.21 19.29
N VAL A 281 30.37 -11.95 17.98
CA VAL A 281 30.68 -10.62 17.40
C VAL A 281 29.78 -10.39 16.19
N LEU A 282 28.63 -9.74 16.40
CA LEU A 282 27.89 -8.89 15.45
C LEU A 282 26.44 -8.66 15.95
N GLU A 283 26.27 -7.98 17.08
CA GLU A 283 25.04 -7.22 17.32
C GLU A 283 25.37 -5.88 17.98
N THR A 284 25.76 -4.92 17.15
CA THR A 284 25.49 -3.50 17.44
C THR A 284 24.40 -3.04 16.46
N LYS A 285 23.16 -3.45 16.73
CA LYS A 285 21.99 -2.88 16.06
C LYS A 285 21.76 -1.47 16.62
N ALA A 286 21.82 -0.48 15.74
CA ALA A 286 21.35 0.88 16.02
C ALA A 286 19.94 0.86 16.62
N PRO A 287 19.60 1.77 17.56
CA PRO A 287 18.33 1.74 18.27
C PRO A 287 17.15 1.94 17.29
N LYS A 288 16.14 1.08 17.44
CA LYS A 288 14.92 1.07 16.62
C LYS A 288 14.08 2.33 16.92
N LYS A 289 13.65 3.01 15.85
CA LYS A 289 12.74 4.19 15.78
C LYS A 289 11.32 3.98 16.39
N LYS A 290 11.13 3.04 17.31
CA LYS A 290 9.81 2.54 17.78
C LYS A 290 9.52 2.76 19.28
N MET A 291 10.35 3.50 20.01
CA MET A 291 10.29 3.52 21.49
C MET A 291 9.87 4.85 22.11
N GLU A 292 9.50 5.88 21.34
CA GLU A 292 9.24 7.23 21.91
C GLU A 292 8.02 7.28 22.85
N LEU A 293 7.03 6.40 22.66
CA LEU A 293 5.89 6.27 23.59
C LEU A 293 6.01 5.08 24.55
N ASP A 294 7.00 4.19 24.37
CA ASP A 294 7.12 2.99 25.20
C ASP A 294 7.37 3.37 26.67
N GLY A 295 6.64 2.73 27.58
CA GLY A 295 6.64 3.03 29.01
C GLY A 295 5.65 4.12 29.44
N MET A 296 4.99 4.81 28.50
CA MET A 296 4.02 5.87 28.82
C MET A 296 2.62 5.29 29.10
N THR A 297 1.93 5.92 30.04
CA THR A 297 0.53 5.64 30.38
C THR A 297 -0.26 6.94 30.32
N TRP A 298 -1.42 6.90 29.66
CA TRP A 298 -2.28 8.05 29.44
C TRP A 298 -3.69 7.76 29.92
N GLN A 299 -4.22 8.63 30.79
CA GLN A 299 -5.63 8.63 31.10
C GLN A 299 -6.34 9.58 30.13
N VAL A 300 -7.32 9.08 29.38
CA VAL A 300 -8.05 9.84 28.37
C VAL A 300 -9.53 9.88 28.67
N LYS A 301 -10.17 11.01 28.38
CA LYS A 301 -11.61 11.21 28.48
C LYS A 301 -12.21 11.41 27.09
N PHE A 302 -13.33 10.75 26.82
CA PHE A 302 -14.07 10.90 25.57
C PHE A 302 -14.98 12.14 25.61
N VAL A 303 -14.95 12.92 24.52
CA VAL A 303 -15.65 14.22 24.39
C VAL A 303 -17.15 14.02 24.19
N ALA A 304 -17.55 12.98 23.47
CA ALA A 304 -18.93 12.53 23.30
C ALA A 304 -18.96 11.02 23.54
N GLY A 305 -19.92 10.57 24.38
CA GLY A 305 -19.89 9.26 25.04
C GLY A 305 -19.54 8.09 24.12
N THR A 306 -18.81 7.11 24.66
CA THR A 306 -18.52 5.84 24.01
C THR A 306 -19.61 4.82 24.36
N PRO A 307 -19.71 3.68 23.67
CA PRO A 307 -20.50 2.54 24.16
C PRO A 307 -19.92 1.91 25.45
N PHE A 308 -18.79 2.42 25.96
CA PHE A 308 -18.10 1.98 27.16
C PHE A 308 -18.04 3.12 28.20
N GLN A 309 -17.07 3.07 29.13
CA GLN A 309 -16.84 4.14 30.08
C GLN A 309 -16.32 5.41 29.38
N SER A 310 -16.60 6.57 30.00
CA SER A 310 -16.19 7.88 29.48
C SER A 310 -14.71 8.19 29.67
N ILE A 311 -14.01 7.41 30.51
CA ILE A 311 -12.57 7.51 30.78
C ILE A 311 -11.94 6.16 30.45
N ASP A 312 -10.76 6.18 29.83
CA ASP A 312 -9.96 5.00 29.49
C ASP A 312 -8.49 5.23 29.84
N ILE A 313 -7.74 4.14 30.05
CA ILE A 313 -6.31 4.16 30.33
C ILE A 313 -5.58 3.45 29.19
N ILE A 314 -4.66 4.17 28.54
CA ILE A 314 -3.88 3.70 27.40
C ILE A 314 -2.42 3.51 27.84
N HIS A 315 -1.92 2.29 27.71
CA HIS A 315 -0.53 1.92 28.00
C HIS A 315 0.23 1.62 26.71
N PHE A 316 1.45 2.12 26.62
CA PHE A 316 2.40 1.77 25.57
C PHE A 316 3.57 1.01 26.21
N SER A 317 3.84 -0.21 25.75
CA SER A 317 4.96 -1.01 26.26
C SER A 317 5.42 -2.03 25.21
N GLU A 318 6.73 -2.16 25.04
CA GLU A 318 7.38 -3.08 24.10
C GLU A 318 6.85 -2.97 22.66
N GLY A 319 6.54 -1.76 22.21
CA GLY A 319 5.98 -1.47 20.88
C GLY A 319 4.51 -1.89 20.72
N ARG A 320 3.82 -2.18 21.83
CA ARG A 320 2.39 -2.50 21.87
C ARG A 320 1.63 -1.42 22.62
N MET A 321 0.40 -1.19 22.19
CA MET A 321 -0.58 -0.35 22.85
C MET A 321 -1.69 -1.25 23.42
N VAL A 322 -2.10 -0.94 24.65
CA VAL A 322 -3.24 -1.52 25.35
C VAL A 322 -4.16 -0.38 25.77
N SER A 323 -5.45 -0.53 25.53
CA SER A 323 -6.49 0.25 26.22
C SER A 323 -7.18 -0.69 27.20
N GLU A 324 -7.29 -0.28 28.47
CA GLU A 324 -7.90 -1.10 29.52
C GLU A 324 -9.38 -1.37 29.24
N ASN A 325 -10.14 -0.34 28.86
CA ASN A 325 -11.56 -0.53 28.53
C ASN A 325 -11.75 -1.44 27.31
N MET A 326 -10.88 -1.30 26.32
CA MET A 326 -10.99 -2.11 25.11
C MET A 326 -10.61 -3.57 25.39
N ASP A 327 -9.59 -3.83 26.22
CA ASP A 327 -9.22 -5.20 26.57
C ASP A 327 -10.32 -5.92 27.37
N LEU A 328 -11.01 -5.22 28.27
CA LEU A 328 -12.20 -5.73 28.97
C LEU A 328 -13.33 -6.13 28.00
N ASN A 329 -13.42 -5.45 26.85
CA ASN A 329 -14.39 -5.73 25.79
C ASN A 329 -13.84 -6.65 24.69
N GLY A 330 -12.75 -7.36 24.97
CA GLY A 330 -12.18 -8.40 24.10
C GLY A 330 -11.26 -7.87 22.99
N TYR A 331 -10.94 -6.59 22.97
CA TYR A 331 -9.99 -5.99 22.03
C TYR A 331 -8.57 -6.06 22.60
N LYS A 332 -7.81 -7.05 22.14
CA LYS A 332 -6.47 -7.33 22.68
C LYS A 332 -5.43 -6.26 22.32
N SER A 333 -4.31 -6.30 23.03
CA SER A 333 -3.15 -5.43 22.77
C SER A 333 -2.69 -5.48 21.31
N SER A 334 -2.21 -4.36 20.78
CA SER A 334 -1.93 -4.19 19.36
C SER A 334 -0.61 -3.48 19.11
N ASN A 335 0.07 -3.76 17.99
CA ASN A 335 1.26 -3.01 17.62
C ASN A 335 0.86 -1.62 17.11
N TYR A 336 1.48 -0.57 17.64
CA TYR A 336 1.26 0.78 17.15
C TYR A 336 2.36 1.22 16.17
N SER A 337 2.04 2.19 15.31
CA SER A 337 2.99 2.90 14.46
C SER A 337 3.12 4.36 14.88
N LEU A 338 4.31 4.92 14.72
CA LEU A 338 4.62 6.32 15.00
C LEU A 338 4.98 7.07 13.72
N THR A 339 4.42 8.27 13.55
CA THR A 339 4.81 9.25 12.54
C THR A 339 5.09 10.57 13.24
N ARG A 340 6.23 11.20 12.93
CA ARG A 340 6.59 12.52 13.47
C ARG A 340 6.22 13.61 12.47
N ASP A 341 5.58 14.67 12.95
CA ASP A 341 5.22 15.87 12.20
C ASP A 341 5.60 17.11 13.03
N GLY A 342 6.82 17.61 12.83
CA GLY A 342 7.42 18.63 13.71
C GLY A 342 7.61 18.12 15.16
N ASP A 343 7.05 18.87 16.11
CA ASP A 343 7.03 18.51 17.54
C ASP A 343 5.88 17.58 17.93
N ARG A 344 5.02 17.21 16.96
CA ARG A 344 3.88 16.33 17.17
C ARG A 344 4.24 14.89 16.85
N ILE A 345 3.86 13.98 17.74
CA ILE A 345 3.92 12.54 17.52
C ILE A 345 2.52 12.04 17.22
N ILE A 346 2.33 11.50 16.03
CA ILE A 346 1.10 10.85 15.62
C ILE A 346 1.28 9.34 15.78
N TRP A 347 0.41 8.72 16.57
CA TRP A 347 0.39 7.28 16.75
C TRP A 347 -0.92 6.68 16.24
N GLU A 348 -0.82 5.48 15.67
CA GLU A 348 -1.97 4.75 15.13
C GLU A 348 -1.88 3.28 15.54
N THR A 349 -3.00 2.68 15.90
CA THR A 349 -3.08 1.24 16.11
C THR A 349 -4.46 0.68 15.77
N MET A 350 -4.54 -0.64 15.62
CA MET A 350 -5.78 -1.35 15.37
C MET A 350 -5.88 -2.55 16.30
N GLN A 351 -6.93 -2.57 17.12
CA GLN A 351 -7.29 -3.72 17.95
C GLN A 351 -8.45 -4.47 17.32
N THR A 352 -8.45 -5.79 17.43
CA THR A 352 -9.52 -6.66 16.93
C THR A 352 -10.11 -7.47 18.07
N SER A 353 -11.43 -7.63 18.07
CA SER A 353 -12.17 -8.52 18.96
C SER A 353 -13.09 -9.45 18.15
N ASN A 354 -13.79 -10.35 18.82
CA ASN A 354 -14.85 -11.14 18.18
C ASN A 354 -16.07 -10.31 17.77
N THR A 355 -16.20 -9.09 18.32
CA THR A 355 -17.35 -8.20 18.11
C THR A 355 -17.07 -7.06 17.12
N GLY A 356 -15.82 -6.86 16.71
CA GLY A 356 -15.48 -5.89 15.67
C GLY A 356 -14.03 -5.43 15.69
N VAL A 357 -13.79 -4.26 15.11
CA VAL A 357 -12.47 -3.62 15.01
C VAL A 357 -12.48 -2.24 15.67
N ALA A 358 -11.42 -1.91 16.37
CA ALA A 358 -11.18 -0.61 16.98
C ALA A 358 -9.93 0.02 16.37
N LEU A 359 -10.11 1.15 15.70
CA LEU A 359 -9.04 1.93 15.08
C LEU A 359 -8.75 3.14 15.96
N TRP A 360 -7.52 3.25 16.41
CA TRP A 360 -7.07 4.38 17.21
C TRP A 360 -6.13 5.26 16.40
N ARG A 361 -6.33 6.56 16.49
CA ARG A 361 -5.38 7.57 16.05
C ARG A 361 -5.25 8.63 17.13
N GLY A 362 -4.06 8.79 17.68
CA GLY A 362 -3.76 9.83 18.64
C GLY A 362 -2.61 10.72 18.19
N GLU A 363 -2.64 11.94 18.68
CA GLU A 363 -1.64 12.99 18.45
C GLU A 363 -1.17 13.44 19.83
N VAL A 364 0.15 13.40 20.04
CA VAL A 364 0.82 13.85 21.26
C VAL A 364 1.63 15.09 20.92
N GLU A 365 1.40 16.17 21.65
CA GLU A 365 2.13 17.44 21.53
C GLU A 365 2.46 17.90 22.96
N GLY A 366 3.75 17.83 23.33
CA GLY A 366 4.17 18.05 24.72
C GLY A 366 3.57 17.01 25.67
N GLU A 367 2.92 17.49 26.73
CA GLU A 367 2.25 16.66 27.75
C GLU A 367 0.76 16.40 27.45
N GLN A 368 0.27 16.78 26.27
CA GLN A 368 -1.13 16.60 25.89
C GLN A 368 -1.29 15.53 24.81
N MET A 369 -2.30 14.68 24.97
CA MET A 369 -2.74 13.72 23.96
C MET A 369 -4.18 14.04 23.55
N LYS A 370 -4.47 13.95 22.26
CA LYS A 370 -5.86 13.94 21.74
C LYS A 370 -5.97 12.96 20.58
N GLY A 371 -7.17 12.51 20.27
CA GLY A 371 -7.33 11.57 19.18
C GLY A 371 -8.75 11.16 18.91
N VAL A 372 -8.88 10.14 18.06
CA VAL A 372 -10.15 9.53 17.68
C VAL A 372 -10.03 8.02 17.81
N LEU A 373 -11.03 7.43 18.47
CA LEU A 373 -11.33 6.01 18.44
C LEU A 373 -12.48 5.76 17.46
N SER A 374 -12.21 4.98 16.43
CA SER A 374 -13.19 4.55 15.44
C SER A 374 -13.56 3.09 15.68
N LEU A 375 -14.75 2.85 16.26
CA LEU A 375 -15.30 1.51 16.43
C LEU A 375 -16.05 1.08 15.17
N ARG A 376 -15.77 -0.15 14.74
CA ARG A 376 -16.41 -0.80 13.58
C ARG A 376 -16.94 -2.16 14.06
N PRO A 377 -18.16 -2.20 14.63
CA PRO A 377 -18.79 -3.45 15.03
C PRO A 377 -18.95 -4.39 13.83
N LYS A 378 -18.88 -5.70 14.07
CA LYS A 378 -19.14 -6.72 13.03
C LYS A 378 -20.56 -6.61 12.48
N ASP A 379 -21.51 -6.39 13.39
CA ASP A 379 -22.92 -6.20 13.09
C ASP A 379 -23.35 -4.82 13.62
N GLY A 380 -23.21 -3.77 12.81
CA GLY A 380 -23.61 -2.42 13.22
C GLY A 380 -22.99 -1.30 12.40
N LYS A 381 -23.45 -0.06 12.66
CA LYS A 381 -22.89 1.13 12.01
C LYS A 381 -21.55 1.52 12.66
N PRO A 382 -20.58 1.98 11.86
CA PRO A 382 -19.38 2.67 12.33
C PRO A 382 -19.69 3.82 13.29
N GLN A 383 -18.92 3.94 14.37
CA GLN A 383 -19.00 5.05 15.32
C GLN A 383 -17.61 5.59 15.64
N ASP A 384 -17.50 6.91 15.78
CA ASP A 384 -16.24 7.60 16.02
C ASP A 384 -16.35 8.42 17.31
N PHE A 385 -15.34 8.33 18.17
CA PHE A 385 -15.29 8.95 19.49
C PHE A 385 -13.99 9.73 19.64
N SER A 386 -14.10 11.04 19.77
CA SER A 386 -12.94 11.89 20.07
C SER A 386 -12.56 11.76 21.55
N PHE A 387 -11.27 11.70 21.84
CA PHE A 387 -10.74 11.68 23.21
C PHE A 387 -9.63 12.70 23.39
N VAL A 388 -9.43 13.11 24.65
CA VAL A 388 -8.36 14.01 25.10
C VAL A 388 -7.75 13.48 26.40
N SER A 389 -6.45 13.67 26.62
CA SER A 389 -5.81 13.36 27.89
C SER A 389 -6.38 14.25 28.99
N MET A 390 -6.50 13.68 30.18
CA MET A 390 -6.93 14.40 31.39
C MET A 390 -5.81 15.21 32.00
#